data_AF-A0A1G6X1S6-F1
#
_entry.id   AF-A0A1G6X1S6-F1
#
_cell.length_a   1.000
_cell.length_b   1.000
_cell.length_c   1.000
_cell.angle_alpha   90.00
_cell.angle_beta   90.00
_cell.angle_gamma   90.00
#
_symmetry.space_group_name_H-M   'P 1'
#
loop_
_entity.id
_entity.type
_entity.pdbx_description
1 polymer ?
#
loop_
_entity_poly.entity_id
_entity_poly.type
_entity_poly.pdbx_seq_one_letter_code
_entity_poly.pdbx_strand_id
1 'polypeptide(L)'
;MLVDVVKAAACRCQRFVFNGFQFDAARQQVRPIVAEINQQLNAKGDPWGVASWWLNPTAFADDPRSPAELAVTGGHEQDLRDMADDLTAD
;
A
#
# COMPACT_ATOMS: atom_id res chain seq x y z
N MET A 1 -19.55 -2.72 1.27
CA MET A 1 -18.66 -1.83 2.04
C MET A 1 -17.23 -2.39 2.05
N LEU A 2 -16.68 -2.78 0.89
CA LEU A 2 -15.34 -3.35 0.78
C LEU A 2 -14.65 -3.07 -0.59
N VAL A 3 -15.11 -2.06 -1.33
CA VAL A 3 -14.63 -1.79 -2.71
C VAL A 3 -14.15 -0.36 -2.97
N ASP A 4 -14.12 0.51 -1.96
CA ASP A 4 -13.86 1.93 -2.17
C ASP A 4 -12.41 2.39 -1.92
N VAL A 5 -11.48 1.48 -1.65
CA VAL A 5 -10.03 1.82 -1.50
C VAL A 5 -9.20 1.44 -2.74
N VAL A 6 -9.77 0.71 -3.72
CA VAL A 6 -8.99 0.18 -4.86
C VAL A 6 -9.17 0.96 -6.17
N LYS A 7 -9.91 2.07 -6.16
CA LYS A 7 -10.08 2.92 -7.35
C LYS A 7 -9.10 4.09 -7.35
N ALA A 8 -7.85 3.81 -7.65
CA ALA A 8 -6.96 4.86 -8.14
C ALA A 8 -7.34 5.13 -9.63
N ALA A 9 -8.09 6.22 -9.89
CA ALA A 9 -8.46 6.81 -11.20
C ALA A 9 -7.46 7.82 -11.85
N ALA A 10 -6.41 7.38 -12.54
CA ALA A 10 -5.51 8.31 -13.24
C ALA A 10 -6.12 8.61 -14.61
N CYS A 11 -6.30 9.90 -14.92
CA CYS A 11 -7.00 10.34 -16.13
C CYS A 11 -6.21 10.00 -17.41
N ARG A 12 -6.55 8.85 -18.02
CA ARG A 12 -6.66 8.57 -19.47
C ARG A 12 -7.04 7.09 -19.65
N CYS A 13 -8.23 6.81 -20.17
CA CYS A 13 -8.74 5.47 -20.52
C CYS A 13 -8.65 4.42 -19.38
N GLN A 14 -9.57 4.51 -18.41
CA GLN A 14 -9.51 3.82 -17.11
C GLN A 14 -9.65 2.28 -17.20
N ARG A 15 -8.54 1.59 -17.49
CA ARG A 15 -8.33 0.20 -17.08
C ARG A 15 -8.02 0.24 -15.58
N PHE A 16 -8.91 -0.26 -14.73
CA PHE A 16 -8.59 -0.48 -13.32
C PHE A 16 -7.50 -1.54 -13.23
N VAL A 17 -6.25 -1.13 -13.03
CA VAL A 17 -5.17 -2.05 -12.68
C VAL A 17 -5.28 -2.26 -11.18
N PHE A 18 -5.88 -3.37 -10.79
CA PHE A 18 -5.85 -3.81 -9.41
C PHE A 18 -4.42 -4.24 -9.10
N ASN A 19 -3.73 -3.49 -8.24
CA ASN A 19 -2.41 -3.88 -7.77
C ASN A 19 -2.55 -5.12 -6.88
N GLY A 20 -2.19 -6.29 -7.43
CA GLY A 20 -2.43 -7.59 -6.81
C GLY A 20 -1.80 -7.77 -5.43
N PHE A 21 -0.78 -6.98 -5.08
CA PHE A 21 -0.12 -7.03 -3.77
C PHE A 21 -1.08 -6.83 -2.60
N GLN A 22 -2.17 -6.09 -2.80
CA GLN A 22 -3.14 -5.79 -1.74
C GLN A 22 -3.91 -7.02 -1.27
N PHE A 23 -3.93 -8.09 -2.07
CA PHE A 23 -4.70 -9.29 -1.80
C PHE A 23 -3.78 -10.45 -1.40
N ASP A 24 -4.23 -11.18 -0.39
CA ASP A 24 -3.80 -12.54 -0.14
C ASP A 24 -4.75 -13.46 -0.91
N ALA A 25 -4.28 -13.96 -2.06
CA ALA A 25 -5.07 -14.84 -2.91
C ALA A 25 -5.34 -16.20 -2.24
N ALA A 26 -4.44 -16.68 -1.39
CA ALA A 26 -4.60 -17.94 -0.67
C ALA A 26 -5.69 -17.84 0.40
N ARG A 27 -5.78 -16.68 1.07
CA ARG A 27 -6.80 -16.41 2.10
C ARG A 27 -8.03 -15.67 1.58
N GLN A 28 -8.07 -15.34 0.28
CA GLN A 28 -9.15 -14.60 -0.38
C GLN A 28 -9.56 -13.31 0.35
N GLN A 29 -8.58 -12.56 0.86
CA GLN A 29 -8.80 -11.35 1.62
C GLN A 29 -7.81 -10.25 1.24
N VAL A 30 -8.11 -9.02 1.66
CA VAL A 30 -7.09 -7.96 1.71
C VAL A 30 -6.04 -8.34 2.75
N ARG A 31 -4.76 -8.13 2.44
CA ARG A 31 -3.66 -8.33 3.39
C ARG A 31 -3.87 -7.40 4.59
N PRO A 32 -3.87 -7.91 5.84
CA PRO A 32 -4.15 -7.09 7.02
C PRO A 32 -3.25 -5.84 7.11
N ILE A 33 -1.94 -5.99 6.88
CA ILE A 33 -0.98 -4.88 6.91
C ILE A 33 -1.27 -3.80 5.85
N VAL A 34 -1.77 -4.20 4.68
CA VAL A 34 -2.15 -3.24 3.62
C VAL A 34 -3.39 -2.45 4.02
N ALA A 35 -4.39 -3.11 4.62
CA ALA A 35 -5.59 -2.45 5.10
C ALA A 35 -5.29 -1.47 6.24
N GLU A 36 -4.40 -1.87 7.17
CA GLU A 36 -3.92 -1.07 8.29
C GLU A 36 -3.25 0.22 7.79
N ILE A 37 -2.23 0.10 6.94
CA ILE A 37 -1.47 1.26 6.45
C ILE A 37 -2.30 2.17 5.54
N ASN A 38 -3.20 1.61 4.73
CA ASN A 38 -4.12 2.44 3.93
C ASN A 38 -5.06 3.29 4.80
N GLN A 39 -5.41 2.81 6.01
CA GLN A 39 -6.18 3.62 6.96
C GLN A 39 -5.29 4.69 7.60
N GLN A 40 -4.08 4.32 8.03
CA GLN A 40 -3.12 5.23 8.64
C GLN A 40 -2.74 6.40 7.72
N LEU A 41 -2.40 6.12 6.47
CA LEU A 41 -2.01 7.13 5.48
C LEU A 41 -3.21 7.81 4.80
N ASN A 42 -4.43 7.59 5.31
CA ASN A 42 -5.67 8.17 4.79
C ASN A 42 -5.83 7.98 3.26
N ALA A 43 -5.68 6.74 2.76
CA ALA A 43 -5.81 6.41 1.33
C ALA A 43 -7.16 6.80 0.72
N LYS A 44 -8.20 7.00 1.55
CA LYS A 44 -9.49 7.54 1.11
C LYS A 44 -9.39 9.02 0.72
N GLY A 45 -8.59 9.80 1.44
CA GLY A 45 -8.36 11.22 1.18
C GLY A 45 -7.30 11.46 0.11
N ASP A 46 -6.25 10.64 0.07
CA ASP A 46 -5.20 10.69 -0.95
C ASP A 46 -4.83 9.31 -1.51
N PRO A 47 -5.68 8.74 -2.39
CA PRO A 47 -5.43 7.42 -2.97
C PRO A 47 -4.18 7.39 -3.85
N TRP A 48 -3.72 8.53 -4.37
CA TRP A 48 -2.55 8.60 -5.25
C TRP A 48 -1.25 8.68 -4.50
N GLY A 49 -1.17 9.52 -3.47
CA GLY A 49 0.00 9.59 -2.61
C GLY A 49 0.26 8.23 -1.97
N VAL A 50 -0.78 7.59 -1.43
CA VAL A 50 -0.63 6.26 -0.82
C VAL A 50 -0.25 5.20 -1.85
N ALA A 51 -0.87 5.19 -3.05
CA ALA A 51 -0.47 4.27 -4.10
C ALA A 51 0.98 4.50 -4.57
N SER A 52 1.41 5.75 -4.68
CA SER A 52 2.78 6.09 -5.06
C SER A 52 3.79 5.63 -4.00
N TRP A 53 3.45 5.78 -2.71
CA TRP A 53 4.29 5.28 -1.62
C TRP A 53 4.45 3.76 -1.68
N TRP A 54 3.36 3.01 -1.87
CA TRP A 54 3.41 1.55 -1.98
C TRP A 54 4.29 1.03 -3.12
N LEU A 55 4.34 1.75 -4.24
CA LEU A 55 4.95 1.28 -5.49
C LEU A 55 6.39 1.72 -5.68
N ASN A 56 6.83 2.77 -4.99
CA ASN A 56 8.17 3.28 -5.13
C ASN A 56 9.12 2.55 -4.16
N PRO A 57 10.35 2.20 -4.58
CA PRO A 57 11.40 1.74 -3.69
C PRO A 57 11.57 2.68 -2.50
N THR A 58 11.71 2.12 -1.30
CA THR A 58 11.88 2.93 -0.11
C THR A 58 13.32 3.45 -0.08
N ALA A 59 13.51 4.76 0.06
CA ALA A 59 14.80 5.32 0.47
C ALA A 59 15.04 5.11 1.98
N PHE A 60 14.01 4.66 2.69
CA PHE A 60 14.02 4.24 4.08
C PHE A 60 14.44 2.77 4.12
N ALA A 61 15.52 2.47 4.85
CA ALA A 61 16.26 1.21 4.90
C ALA A 61 17.20 0.93 3.71
N ASP A 62 18.27 0.17 3.97
CA ASP A 62 19.23 -0.33 2.95
C ASP A 62 18.60 -1.42 2.04
N ASP A 63 17.27 -1.46 1.93
CA ASP A 63 16.51 -2.44 1.16
C ASP A 63 15.93 -1.77 -0.10
N PRO A 64 16.29 -2.24 -1.31
CA PRO A 64 15.83 -1.63 -2.56
C PRO A 64 14.37 -1.97 -2.92
N ARG A 65 13.68 -2.79 -2.11
CA ARG A 65 12.30 -3.18 -2.36
C ARG A 65 11.32 -2.05 -2.06
N SER A 66 10.21 -2.03 -2.80
CA SER A 66 9.06 -1.19 -2.48
C SER A 66 8.30 -1.73 -1.26
N PRO A 67 7.49 -0.89 -0.57
CA PRO A 67 6.62 -1.37 0.51
C PRO A 67 5.70 -2.50 0.05
N ALA A 68 5.24 -2.47 -1.20
CA ALA A 68 4.37 -3.51 -1.75
C ALA A 68 5.08 -4.86 -1.84
N GLU A 69 6.36 -4.88 -2.23
CA GLU A 69 7.17 -6.09 -2.26
C GLU A 69 7.41 -6.64 -0.85
N LEU A 70 7.69 -5.77 0.13
CA LEU A 70 7.82 -6.15 1.53
C LEU A 70 6.53 -6.79 2.08
N ALA A 71 5.36 -6.20 1.75
CA ALA A 71 4.06 -6.75 2.15
C ALA A 71 3.71 -8.10 1.49
N VAL A 72 4.26 -8.36 0.30
CA VAL A 72 4.10 -9.64 -0.40
C VAL A 72 5.04 -10.70 0.16
N THR A 73 6.31 -10.35 0.39
CA THR A 73 7.29 -11.26 1.01
C THR A 73 6.90 -11.62 2.44
N GLY A 74 6.31 -10.68 3.18
CA GLY A 74 5.93 -10.87 4.58
C GLY A 74 7.13 -10.85 5.54
N GLY A 75 6.86 -10.77 6.85
CA GLY A 75 7.91 -10.72 7.88
C GLY A 75 8.55 -9.34 8.07
N HIS A 76 8.01 -8.32 7.40
CA HIS A 76 8.46 -6.93 7.41
C HIS A 76 7.34 -5.98 7.90
N GLU A 77 6.37 -6.50 8.65
CA GLU A 77 5.20 -5.72 9.06
C GLU A 77 5.57 -4.58 10.01
N GLN A 78 6.62 -4.73 10.83
CA GLN A 78 7.09 -3.64 11.68
C GLN A 78 7.78 -2.55 10.85
N ASP A 79 8.68 -2.93 9.93
CA ASP A 79 9.35 -1.98 9.03
C ASP A 79 8.31 -1.14 8.26
N LEU A 80 7.24 -1.79 7.78
CA LEU A 80 6.15 -1.12 7.07
C LEU A 80 5.37 -0.13 7.95
N ARG A 81 5.20 -0.41 9.24
CA ARG A 81 4.58 0.53 10.19
C ARG A 81 5.50 1.70 10.47
N ASP A 82 6.77 1.44 10.75
CA ASP A 82 7.76 2.48 11.06
C ASP A 82 7.86 3.49 9.89
N MET A 83 7.89 2.99 8.65
CA MET A 83 7.89 3.84 7.45
C MET A 83 6.59 4.63 7.26
N ALA A 84 5.44 4.08 7.66
CA ALA A 84 4.17 4.80 7.61
C ALA A 84 4.07 5.85 8.73
N ASP A 85 4.58 5.54 9.92
CA ASP A 85 4.68 6.44 11.06
C ASP A 85 5.53 7.67 10.70
N ASP A 86 6.71 7.46 10.10
CA ASP A 86 7.62 8.53 9.66
C ASP A 86 6.98 9.51 8.66
N LEU A 87 6.00 9.07 7.85
CA LEU A 87 5.25 9.94 6.93
C LEU A 87 4.16 10.76 7.63
N THR A 88 3.70 10.30 8.78
CA THR A 88 2.64 10.96 9.55
C THR A 88 3.18 11.79 10.72
N ALA A 89 4.44 11.60 11.08
CA ALA A 89 5.19 12.42 12.01
C ALA A 89 5.68 13.69 11.30
N ASP A 90 4.89 14.77 11.40
CA ASP A 90 5.26 16.14 11.04
C ASP A 90 6.25 16.75 12.07
#